data_AF-A0A974BQA7-F1
#
_entry.id   AF-A0A974BQA7-F1
#
_cell.length_a   1.000
_cell.length_b   1.000
_cell.length_c   1.000
_cell.angle_alpha   90.00
_cell.angle_beta   90.00
_cell.angle_gamma   90.00
#
_symmetry.space_group_name_H-M   'P 1'
#
loop_
_entity.id
_entity.type
_entity.pdbx_description
1 polymer ?
#
loop_
_entity_poly.entity_id
_entity_poly.type
_entity_poly.pdbx_seq_one_letter_code
_entity_poly.pdbx_strand_id
1 'polypeptide(L)'
;MKEFSTLNENKSTEHCQIIIQQLSAALDQRISQRKFLKPGGYMLFLEEKRTIMAKYDTAPNKGLKSLEVLQEFMNNLKVIEATILQADESLTAKEKQIAESQAEAEAAKRQRQILEEQARSLQESLENQKKSYEQHEKMLIEKMESDRRNLIAENERMIDQKLQEQSAMLTAGHQSNVNALQGEINGLKGKNRDILLLPCVIS
;
A
#
# COMPACT_ATOMS: atom_id res chain seq x y z
N MET A 1 64.06 30.72 -48.65
CA MET A 1 63.61 29.36 -48.25
C MET A 1 62.81 29.38 -46.96
N LYS A 2 63.29 29.97 -45.86
CA LYS A 2 62.55 30.03 -44.58
C LYS A 2 61.17 30.69 -44.70
N GLU A 3 61.05 31.81 -45.41
CA GLU A 3 59.78 32.54 -45.57
C GLU A 3 58.65 31.74 -46.27
N PHE A 4 58.97 30.90 -47.26
CA PHE A 4 57.97 30.06 -47.92
C PHE A 4 57.46 28.92 -47.03
N SER A 5 58.32 28.40 -46.15
CA SER A 5 57.93 27.37 -45.17
C SER A 5 56.94 27.92 -44.15
N THR A 6 57.24 29.08 -43.56
CA THR A 6 56.35 29.74 -42.59
C THR A 6 55.03 30.17 -43.22
N LEU A 7 55.05 30.66 -44.47
CA LEU A 7 53.81 31.02 -45.17
C LEU A 7 52.90 29.79 -45.40
N ASN A 8 53.47 28.64 -45.73
CA ASN A 8 52.70 27.42 -45.98
C ASN A 8 52.12 26.84 -44.68
N GLU A 9 52.89 26.87 -43.59
CA GLU A 9 52.41 26.51 -42.26
C GLU A 9 51.24 27.40 -41.82
N ASN A 10 51.39 28.73 -41.94
CA ASN A 10 50.33 29.67 -41.56
C ASN A 10 49.04 29.45 -42.36
N LYS A 11 49.14 29.25 -43.69
CA LYS A 11 47.97 28.96 -44.54
C LYS A 11 47.31 27.63 -44.16
N SER A 12 48.11 26.61 -43.81
CA SER A 12 47.56 25.32 -43.37
C SER A 12 46.86 25.44 -42.02
N THR A 13 47.40 26.21 -41.08
CA THR A 13 46.77 26.49 -39.78
C THR A 13 45.42 27.19 -39.95
N GLU A 14 45.40 28.30 -40.70
CA GLU A 14 44.18 29.09 -40.94
C GLU A 14 43.09 28.23 -41.60
N HIS A 15 43.45 27.44 -42.62
CA HIS A 15 42.50 26.55 -43.28
C HIS A 15 41.92 25.50 -42.33
N CYS A 16 42.77 24.87 -41.50
CA CYS A 16 42.33 23.90 -40.51
C CYS A 16 41.42 24.50 -39.45
N GLN A 17 41.71 25.72 -38.99
CA GLN A 17 40.89 26.42 -38.00
C GLN A 17 39.49 26.71 -38.56
N ILE A 18 39.38 27.15 -39.81
CA ILE A 18 38.08 27.37 -40.48
C ILE A 18 37.27 26.07 -40.55
N ILE A 19 37.91 24.95 -40.93
CA ILE A 19 37.24 23.65 -40.98
C ILE A 19 36.72 23.25 -39.59
N ILE A 20 37.55 23.36 -38.54
CA ILE A 20 37.13 23.03 -37.17
C ILE A 20 35.98 23.92 -36.73
N GLN A 21 36.05 25.24 -36.95
CA GLN A 21 34.98 26.17 -36.58
C GLN A 21 33.64 25.80 -37.25
N GLN A 22 33.67 25.46 -38.54
CA GLN A 22 32.47 25.04 -39.25
C GLN A 22 31.90 23.73 -38.72
N LEU A 23 32.75 22.75 -38.43
CA LEU A 23 32.32 21.45 -37.90
C LEU A 23 31.81 21.53 -36.46
N SER A 24 32.39 22.41 -35.64
CA SER A 24 32.09 22.55 -34.20
C SER A 24 31.02 23.59 -33.86
N ALA A 25 30.60 24.44 -34.81
CA ALA A 25 29.61 25.50 -34.58
C ALA A 25 28.33 25.01 -33.88
N ALA A 26 27.81 23.84 -34.28
CA ALA A 26 26.62 23.26 -33.64
C ALA A 26 26.88 22.81 -32.19
N LEU A 27 28.06 22.22 -31.93
CA LEU A 27 28.48 21.81 -30.59
C LEU A 27 28.61 23.05 -29.68
N ASP A 28 29.29 24.10 -30.16
CA ASP A 28 29.48 25.35 -29.41
C ASP A 28 28.16 26.04 -29.07
N GLN A 29 27.21 26.03 -30.01
CA GLN A 29 25.86 26.55 -29.78
C GLN A 29 25.14 25.74 -28.69
N ARG A 30 25.21 24.40 -28.74
CA ARG A 30 24.58 23.52 -27.75
C ARG A 30 25.22 23.66 -26.36
N ILE A 31 26.54 23.81 -26.28
CA ILE A 31 27.27 24.10 -25.03
C ILE A 31 26.79 25.43 -24.47
N SER A 32 26.75 26.48 -25.29
CA SER A 32 26.31 27.83 -24.89
C SER A 32 24.87 27.83 -24.38
N GLN A 33 24.00 27.03 -24.99
CA GLN A 33 22.62 26.81 -24.57
C GLN A 33 22.48 25.82 -23.39
N ARG A 34 23.59 25.34 -22.82
CA ARG A 34 23.64 24.38 -21.70
C ARG A 34 22.87 23.08 -21.95
N LYS A 35 22.78 22.64 -23.22
CA LYS A 35 21.97 21.47 -23.63
C LYS A 35 22.48 20.13 -23.08
N PHE A 36 23.73 20.09 -22.62
CA PHE A 36 24.37 18.92 -22.02
C PHE A 36 24.28 18.88 -20.49
N LEU A 37 23.78 19.95 -19.84
CA LEU A 37 23.62 19.98 -18.37
C LEU A 37 22.31 19.30 -17.95
N LYS A 38 22.23 18.01 -18.22
CA LYS A 38 21.10 17.13 -17.92
C LYS A 38 21.61 15.70 -17.71
N PRO A 39 20.84 14.83 -17.04
CA PRO A 39 21.16 13.41 -16.95
C PRO A 39 21.39 12.79 -18.34
N GLY A 40 22.47 12.03 -18.48
CA GLY A 40 22.94 11.44 -19.73
C GLY A 40 23.53 12.45 -20.74
N GLY A 41 23.69 13.71 -20.35
CA GLY A 41 24.21 14.76 -21.20
C GLY A 41 25.68 14.57 -21.59
N TYR A 42 26.48 13.90 -20.76
CA TYR A 42 27.88 13.61 -21.05
C TYR A 42 28.04 12.67 -22.25
N MET A 43 27.20 11.63 -22.35
CA MET A 43 27.21 10.70 -23.49
C MET A 43 26.86 11.41 -24.81
N LEU A 44 25.89 12.32 -24.79
CA LEU A 44 25.52 13.12 -25.97
C LEU A 44 26.68 14.03 -26.41
N PHE A 45 27.42 14.61 -25.46
CA PHE A 45 28.60 15.42 -25.76
C PHE A 45 29.71 14.60 -26.41
N LEU A 46 29.99 13.39 -25.89
CA LEU A 46 30.99 12.48 -26.46
C LEU A 46 30.66 12.06 -27.89
N GLU A 47 29.39 11.80 -28.19
CA GLU A 47 28.93 11.44 -29.53
C GLU A 47 29.13 12.56 -30.54
N GLU A 48 28.81 13.81 -30.18
CA GLU A 48 29.06 14.97 -31.04
C GLU A 48 30.56 15.22 -31.24
N LYS A 49 31.35 15.14 -30.17
CA LYS A 49 32.81 15.26 -30.23
C LYS A 49 33.40 14.22 -31.20
N ARG A 50 32.99 12.96 -31.10
CA ARG A 50 33.42 11.88 -32.02
C ARG A 50 32.99 12.15 -33.46
N THR A 51 31.80 12.67 -33.67
CA THR A 51 31.28 13.03 -35.00
C THR A 51 32.11 14.13 -35.66
N ILE A 52 32.49 15.16 -34.90
CA ILE A 52 33.37 16.24 -35.38
C ILE A 52 34.73 15.69 -35.78
N MET A 53 35.32 14.82 -34.94
CA MET A 53 36.61 14.19 -35.23
C MET A 53 36.57 13.38 -36.53
N ALA A 54 35.58 12.52 -36.69
CA ALA A 54 35.42 11.69 -37.89
C ALA A 54 35.27 12.56 -39.16
N LYS A 55 34.50 13.65 -39.10
CA LYS A 55 34.35 14.59 -40.22
C LYS A 55 35.67 15.29 -40.54
N TYR A 56 36.41 15.73 -39.51
CA TYR A 56 37.70 16.38 -39.68
C TYR A 56 38.74 15.44 -40.33
N ASP A 57 38.79 14.18 -39.91
CA ASP A 57 39.71 13.17 -40.45
C ASP A 57 39.50 12.96 -41.95
N THR A 58 38.26 13.01 -42.43
CA THR A 58 37.92 12.87 -43.86
C THR A 58 38.01 14.16 -44.68
N ALA A 59 38.22 15.33 -44.06
CA ALA A 59 38.25 16.60 -44.77
C ALA A 59 39.46 16.69 -45.76
N PRO A 60 39.28 17.16 -47.00
CA PRO A 60 40.37 17.32 -47.96
C PRO A 60 41.29 18.50 -47.61
N ASN A 61 42.50 18.53 -48.18
CA ASN A 61 43.41 19.70 -48.22
C ASN A 61 43.82 20.33 -46.86
N LYS A 62 43.79 19.58 -45.75
CA LYS A 62 44.14 20.09 -44.41
C LYS A 62 45.57 20.66 -44.29
N GLY A 63 46.51 20.11 -45.05
CA GLY A 63 47.91 20.55 -45.04
C GLY A 63 48.71 20.10 -43.81
N LEU A 64 49.89 20.67 -43.64
CA LEU A 64 50.95 20.24 -42.70
C LEU A 64 50.56 20.40 -41.21
N LYS A 65 49.69 21.35 -40.88
CA LYS A 65 49.36 21.75 -39.51
C LYS A 65 48.10 21.11 -38.93
N SER A 66 47.49 20.15 -39.64
CA SER A 66 46.17 19.62 -39.26
C SER A 66 46.14 18.96 -37.87
N LEU A 67 47.16 18.18 -37.53
CA LEU A 67 47.22 17.49 -36.25
C LEU A 67 47.36 18.45 -35.07
N GLU A 68 48.15 19.51 -35.24
CA GLU A 68 48.37 20.54 -34.21
C GLU A 68 47.08 21.30 -33.89
N VAL A 69 46.36 21.73 -34.93
CA VAL A 69 45.08 22.44 -34.78
C VAL A 69 44.00 21.54 -34.16
N LEU A 70 43.93 20.26 -34.56
CA LEU A 70 43.01 19.30 -33.95
C LEU A 70 43.33 19.07 -32.46
N GLN A 71 44.61 18.96 -32.11
CA GLN A 71 45.04 18.76 -30.73
C GLN A 71 44.69 19.96 -29.84
N GLU A 72 44.88 21.18 -30.34
CA GLU A 72 44.48 22.41 -29.64
C GLU A 72 42.96 22.44 -29.38
N PHE A 73 42.15 22.14 -30.40
CA PHE A 73 40.70 22.05 -30.26
C PHE A 73 40.29 21.01 -29.21
N MET A 74 40.89 19.81 -29.24
CA MET A 74 40.63 18.78 -28.24
C MET A 74 41.00 19.23 -26.82
N ASN A 75 42.10 19.96 -26.66
CA ASN A 75 42.51 20.51 -25.38
C ASN A 75 41.52 21.56 -24.86
N ASN A 76 41.02 22.42 -25.73
CA ASN A 76 40.01 23.44 -25.37
C ASN A 76 38.71 22.81 -24.87
N LEU A 77 38.32 21.65 -25.41
CA LEU A 77 37.13 20.92 -24.96
C LEU A 77 37.29 20.23 -23.60
N LYS A 78 38.51 19.94 -23.12
CA LYS A 78 38.72 19.16 -21.88
C LYS A 78 38.06 19.79 -20.65
N VAL A 79 38.13 21.12 -20.53
CA VAL A 79 37.55 21.83 -19.38
C VAL A 79 36.02 21.75 -19.41
N ILE A 80 35.44 21.89 -20.60
CA ILE A 80 33.99 21.81 -20.83
C ILE A 80 33.51 20.38 -20.57
N GLU A 81 34.26 19.38 -21.06
CA GLU A 81 33.99 17.97 -20.89
C GLU A 81 33.93 17.58 -19.40
N ALA A 82 34.91 18.00 -18.61
CA ALA A 82 34.94 17.75 -17.16
C ALA A 82 33.74 18.39 -16.44
N THR A 83 33.35 19.60 -16.85
CA THR A 83 32.20 20.31 -16.27
C THR A 83 30.88 19.59 -16.58
N ILE A 84 30.72 19.11 -17.82
CA ILE A 84 29.53 18.34 -18.23
C ILE A 84 29.46 17.01 -17.48
N LEU A 85 30.58 16.29 -17.35
CA LEU A 85 30.64 15.03 -16.62
C LEU A 85 30.20 15.20 -15.16
N GLN A 86 30.78 16.18 -14.46
CA GLN A 86 30.44 16.46 -13.07
C GLN A 86 28.95 16.82 -12.89
N ALA A 87 28.40 17.61 -13.82
CA ALA A 87 26.98 17.96 -13.79
C ALA A 87 26.08 16.75 -14.02
N ASP A 88 26.40 15.89 -14.99
CA ASP A 88 25.66 14.68 -15.32
C ASP A 88 25.63 13.70 -14.13
N GLU A 89 26.80 13.41 -13.55
CA GLU A 89 26.91 12.54 -12.37
C GLU A 89 26.10 13.09 -11.18
N SER A 90 26.19 14.39 -10.92
CA SER A 90 25.46 15.03 -9.83
C SER A 90 23.94 15.00 -10.03
N LEU A 91 23.47 15.26 -11.25
CA LEU A 91 22.04 15.26 -11.59
C LEU A 91 21.48 13.84 -11.54
N THR A 92 22.19 12.87 -12.15
CA THR A 92 21.79 11.46 -12.14
C THR A 92 21.72 10.90 -10.71
N ALA A 93 22.68 11.23 -9.85
CA ALA A 93 22.66 10.84 -8.45
C ALA A 93 21.46 11.43 -7.70
N LYS A 94 21.13 12.70 -7.94
CA LYS A 94 19.96 13.37 -7.32
C LYS A 94 18.65 12.76 -7.79
N GLU A 95 18.48 12.48 -9.07
CA GLU A 95 17.26 11.85 -9.60
C GLU A 95 17.05 10.47 -9.01
N LYS A 96 18.11 9.67 -8.91
CA LYS A 96 18.08 8.36 -8.27
C LYS A 96 17.65 8.46 -6.80
N GLN A 97 18.24 9.40 -6.04
CA GLN A 97 17.89 9.61 -4.63
C GLN A 97 16.42 10.03 -4.46
N ILE A 98 15.91 10.90 -5.32
CA ILE A 98 14.51 11.32 -5.28
C ILE A 98 13.58 10.14 -5.59
N ALA A 99 13.90 9.34 -6.62
CA ALA A 99 13.12 8.17 -6.99
C ALA A 99 13.09 7.12 -5.86
N GLU A 100 14.24 6.86 -5.22
CA GLU A 100 14.34 5.97 -4.06
C GLU A 100 13.49 6.47 -2.89
N SER A 101 13.60 7.75 -2.52
CA SER A 101 12.81 8.35 -1.44
C SER A 101 11.31 8.31 -1.72
N GLN A 102 10.90 8.54 -2.97
CA GLN A 102 9.49 8.44 -3.38
C GLN A 102 8.97 7.00 -3.29
N ALA A 103 9.76 6.03 -3.74
CA ALA A 103 9.40 4.61 -3.65
C ALA A 103 9.26 4.15 -2.20
N GLU A 104 10.18 4.55 -1.31
CA GLU A 104 10.10 4.28 0.12
C GLU A 104 8.86 4.92 0.76
N ALA A 105 8.56 6.18 0.43
CA ALA A 105 7.38 6.88 0.93
C ALA A 105 6.08 6.22 0.46
N GLU A 106 6.02 5.78 -0.79
CA GLU A 106 4.86 5.07 -1.33
C GLU A 106 4.68 3.69 -0.68
N ALA A 107 5.76 2.94 -0.51
CA ALA A 107 5.74 1.65 0.19
C ALA A 107 5.26 1.81 1.65
N ALA A 108 5.77 2.82 2.36
CA ALA A 108 5.36 3.13 3.72
C ALA A 108 3.87 3.52 3.78
N LYS A 109 3.36 4.28 2.80
CA LYS A 109 1.94 4.65 2.72
C LYS A 109 1.06 3.43 2.49
N ARG A 110 1.42 2.54 1.56
CA ARG A 110 0.69 1.30 1.30
C ARG A 110 0.65 0.40 2.54
N GLN A 111 1.78 0.27 3.25
CA GLN A 111 1.83 -0.52 4.47
C GLN A 111 0.90 0.03 5.56
N ARG A 112 0.83 1.36 5.74
CA ARG A 112 -0.11 1.98 6.69
C ARG A 112 -1.56 1.70 6.31
N GLN A 113 -1.91 1.82 5.03
CA GLN A 113 -3.28 1.55 4.58
C GLN A 113 -3.70 0.09 4.85
N ILE A 114 -2.81 -0.87 4.59
CA ILE A 114 -3.06 -2.29 4.90
C ILE A 114 -3.29 -2.47 6.40
N LEU A 115 -2.46 -1.87 7.26
CA LEU A 115 -2.61 -1.97 8.71
C LEU A 115 -3.91 -1.32 9.22
N GLU A 116 -4.30 -0.17 8.67
CA GLU A 116 -5.55 0.50 9.01
C GLU A 116 -6.78 -0.34 8.61
N GLU A 117 -6.75 -0.97 7.43
CA GLU A 117 -7.82 -1.84 6.96
C GLU A 117 -7.92 -3.13 7.79
N GLN A 118 -6.78 -3.74 8.14
CA GLN A 118 -6.73 -4.89 9.04
C GLN A 118 -7.28 -4.55 10.43
N ALA A 119 -6.90 -3.39 10.98
CA ALA A 119 -7.40 -2.94 12.27
C ALA A 119 -8.92 -2.72 12.25
N ARG A 120 -9.44 -2.10 11.18
CA ARG A 120 -10.89 -1.90 10.99
C ARG A 120 -11.63 -3.22 10.88
N SER A 121 -11.15 -4.14 10.05
CA SER A 121 -11.76 -5.47 9.88
C SER A 121 -11.80 -6.26 11.19
N LEU A 122 -10.71 -6.21 11.97
CA LEU A 122 -10.65 -6.84 13.28
C LEU A 122 -11.66 -6.23 14.26
N GLN A 123 -11.75 -4.90 14.29
CA GLN A 123 -12.71 -4.19 15.14
C GLN A 123 -14.16 -4.52 14.78
N GLU A 124 -14.51 -4.54 13.49
CA GLU A 124 -15.83 -4.92 13.01
C GLU A 124 -16.18 -6.37 13.37
N SER A 125 -15.21 -7.29 13.23
CA SER A 125 -15.41 -8.69 13.61
C SER A 125 -15.68 -8.85 15.11
N LEU A 126 -14.93 -8.13 15.96
CA LEU A 126 -15.13 -8.17 17.41
C LEU A 126 -16.51 -7.60 17.80
N GLU A 127 -16.92 -6.49 17.19
CA GLU A 127 -18.22 -5.87 17.45
C GLU A 127 -19.37 -6.77 17.01
N ASN A 128 -19.26 -7.40 15.83
CA ASN A 128 -20.26 -8.34 15.34
C ASN A 128 -20.34 -9.58 16.23
N GLN A 129 -19.20 -10.10 16.70
CA GLN A 129 -19.16 -11.23 17.61
C GLN A 129 -19.82 -10.87 18.96
N LYS A 130 -19.53 -9.68 19.51
CA LYS A 130 -20.15 -9.20 20.74
C LYS A 130 -21.68 -9.08 20.60
N LYS A 131 -22.16 -8.45 19.53
CA LYS A 131 -23.61 -8.35 19.23
C LYS A 131 -24.25 -9.72 19.08
N SER A 132 -23.57 -10.65 18.41
CA SER A 132 -24.07 -12.02 18.26
C SER A 132 -24.20 -12.72 19.61
N TYR A 133 -23.20 -12.60 20.50
CA TYR A 133 -23.29 -13.16 21.85
C TYR A 133 -24.43 -12.54 22.66
N GLU A 134 -24.56 -11.22 22.67
CA GLU A 134 -25.66 -10.51 23.36
C GLU A 134 -27.04 -10.95 22.86
N GLN A 135 -27.18 -11.12 21.53
CA GLN A 135 -28.42 -11.62 20.93
C GLN A 135 -28.71 -13.08 21.30
N HIS A 136 -27.68 -13.94 21.30
CA HIS A 136 -27.82 -15.34 21.69
C HIS A 136 -28.19 -15.49 23.15
N GLU A 137 -27.59 -14.70 24.04
CA GLU A 137 -27.93 -14.63 25.46
C GLU A 137 -29.39 -14.21 25.65
N LYS A 138 -29.82 -13.13 24.99
CA LYS A 138 -31.21 -12.67 25.05
C LYS A 138 -32.19 -13.73 24.57
N MET A 139 -31.90 -14.38 23.44
CA MET A 139 -32.74 -15.45 22.90
C MET A 139 -32.82 -16.64 23.87
N LEU A 140 -31.73 -16.99 24.55
CA LEU A 140 -31.73 -18.09 25.51
C LEU A 140 -32.55 -17.74 26.75
N ILE A 141 -32.44 -16.52 27.27
CA ILE A 141 -33.26 -16.03 28.39
C ILE A 141 -34.75 -16.06 28.01
N GLU A 142 -35.12 -15.52 26.84
CA GLU A 142 -36.51 -15.54 26.35
C GLU A 142 -37.06 -16.98 26.22
N LYS A 143 -36.24 -17.92 25.74
CA LYS A 143 -36.60 -19.34 25.66
C LYS A 143 -36.80 -19.95 27.04
N MET A 144 -35.88 -19.73 27.98
CA MET A 144 -36.00 -20.22 29.36
C MET A 144 -37.27 -19.70 30.04
N GLU A 145 -37.59 -18.42 29.85
CA GLU A 145 -38.83 -17.82 30.37
C GLU A 145 -40.09 -18.40 29.72
N SER A 146 -40.04 -18.69 28.41
CA SER A 146 -41.12 -19.36 27.70
C SER A 146 -41.35 -20.79 28.22
N ASP A 147 -40.27 -21.58 28.32
CA ASP A 147 -40.31 -22.96 28.83
C ASP A 147 -40.82 -23.00 30.27
N ARG A 148 -40.41 -22.03 31.10
CA ARG A 148 -40.90 -21.85 32.47
C ARG A 148 -42.41 -21.60 32.52
N ARG A 149 -42.92 -20.72 31.65
CA ARG A 149 -44.36 -20.43 31.56
C ARG A 149 -45.15 -21.66 31.09
N ASN A 150 -44.64 -22.37 30.10
CA ASN A 150 -45.27 -23.59 29.58
C ASN A 150 -45.36 -24.67 30.67
N LEU A 151 -44.27 -24.91 31.41
CA LEU A 151 -44.24 -25.90 32.49
C LEU A 151 -45.22 -25.57 33.62
N ILE A 152 -45.32 -24.30 34.02
CA ILE A 152 -46.30 -23.87 35.02
C ILE A 152 -47.72 -24.08 34.51
N ALA A 153 -48.01 -23.69 33.26
CA ALA A 153 -49.34 -23.85 32.67
C ALA A 153 -49.74 -25.34 32.54
N GLU A 154 -48.80 -26.24 32.23
CA GLU A 154 -49.04 -27.68 32.22
C GLU A 154 -49.36 -28.22 33.62
N ASN A 155 -48.60 -27.79 34.63
CA ASN A 155 -48.85 -28.17 36.02
C ASN A 155 -50.21 -27.63 36.52
N GLU A 156 -50.59 -26.40 36.13
CA GLU A 156 -51.90 -25.83 36.46
C GLU A 156 -53.04 -26.63 35.85
N ARG A 157 -52.95 -26.99 34.56
CA ARG A 157 -53.94 -27.88 33.90
C ARG A 157 -54.05 -29.23 34.60
N MET A 158 -52.93 -29.80 35.04
CA MET A 158 -52.91 -31.06 35.79
C MET A 158 -53.54 -30.92 37.17
N ILE A 159 -53.30 -29.80 37.88
CA ILE A 159 -53.94 -29.49 39.16
C ILE A 159 -55.46 -29.37 38.97
N ASP A 160 -55.92 -28.67 37.93
CA ASP A 160 -57.35 -28.50 37.65
C ASP A 160 -58.05 -29.84 37.39
N GLN A 161 -57.43 -30.71 36.59
CA GLN A 161 -57.94 -32.08 36.36
C GLN A 161 -58.01 -32.88 37.67
N LYS A 162 -56.97 -32.83 38.49
CA LYS A 162 -56.94 -33.53 39.79
C LYS A 162 -57.96 -32.98 40.78
N LEU A 163 -58.24 -31.68 40.77
CA LEU A 163 -59.30 -31.08 41.58
C LEU A 163 -60.69 -31.56 41.16
N GLN A 164 -60.94 -31.69 39.85
CA GLN A 164 -62.19 -32.26 39.33
C GLN A 164 -62.35 -33.72 39.77
N GLU A 165 -61.32 -34.55 39.60
CA GLU A 165 -61.32 -35.95 40.07
C GLU A 165 -61.57 -36.05 41.58
N GLN A 166 -60.91 -35.20 42.38
CA GLN A 166 -61.08 -35.16 43.82
C GLN A 166 -62.54 -34.85 44.21
N SER A 167 -63.18 -33.88 43.54
CA SER A 167 -64.59 -33.54 43.77
C SER A 167 -65.54 -34.70 43.46
N ALA A 168 -65.30 -35.43 42.37
CA ALA A 168 -66.09 -36.61 42.00
C ALA A 168 -65.93 -37.76 43.00
N MET A 169 -64.69 -37.99 43.47
CA MET A 169 -64.42 -39.01 44.49
C MET A 169 -65.00 -38.68 45.87
N LEU A 170 -65.06 -37.39 46.23
CA LEU A 170 -65.74 -36.92 47.43
C LEU A 170 -67.24 -37.24 47.37
N THR A 171 -67.90 -37.01 46.23
CA THR A 171 -69.31 -37.38 46.03
C THR A 171 -69.53 -38.89 46.11
N ALA A 172 -68.56 -39.71 45.69
CA ALA A 172 -68.61 -41.16 45.75
C ALA A 172 -68.25 -41.77 47.13
N GLY A 173 -67.84 -40.95 48.11
CA GLY A 173 -67.53 -41.40 49.48
C GLY A 173 -66.14 -42.04 49.66
N HIS A 174 -65.23 -41.89 48.70
CA HIS A 174 -63.89 -42.51 48.73
C HIS A 174 -62.83 -41.62 49.41
N GLN A 175 -62.93 -41.41 50.73
CA GLN A 175 -62.08 -40.47 51.49
C GLN A 175 -60.57 -40.76 51.40
N SER A 176 -60.17 -42.03 51.32
CA SER A 176 -58.74 -42.40 51.22
C SER A 176 -58.10 -41.90 49.91
N ASN A 177 -58.84 -41.91 48.80
CA ASN A 177 -58.33 -41.49 47.50
C ASN A 177 -58.26 -39.95 47.39
N VAL A 178 -59.16 -39.25 48.07
CA VAL A 178 -59.18 -37.78 48.17
C VAL A 178 -57.89 -37.25 48.82
N ASN A 179 -57.43 -37.92 49.89
CA ASN A 179 -56.20 -37.53 50.58
C ASN A 179 -54.95 -37.77 49.73
N ALA A 180 -54.91 -38.84 48.94
CA ALA A 180 -53.82 -39.12 48.02
C ALA A 180 -53.73 -38.03 46.91
N LEU A 181 -54.85 -37.70 46.28
CA LEU A 181 -54.93 -36.61 45.28
C LEU A 181 -54.53 -35.25 45.87
N GLN A 182 -54.89 -34.98 47.13
CA GLN A 182 -54.49 -33.74 47.81
C GLN A 182 -52.97 -33.63 47.98
N GLY A 183 -52.29 -34.74 48.29
CA GLY A 183 -50.84 -34.80 48.37
C GLY A 183 -50.16 -34.48 47.03
N GLU A 184 -50.69 -35.04 45.94
CA GLU A 184 -50.19 -34.78 44.58
C GLU A 184 -50.40 -33.32 44.16
N ILE A 185 -51.56 -32.73 44.44
CA ILE A 185 -51.86 -31.30 44.18
C ILE A 185 -50.88 -30.41 44.94
N ASN A 186 -50.63 -30.70 46.22
CA ASN A 186 -49.70 -29.94 47.05
C ASN A 186 -48.26 -30.05 46.50
N GLY A 187 -47.87 -31.24 46.02
CA GLY A 187 -46.59 -31.47 45.36
C GLY A 187 -46.44 -30.65 44.07
N LEU A 188 -47.45 -30.62 43.20
CA LEU A 188 -47.44 -29.82 41.97
C LEU A 188 -47.40 -28.30 42.26
N LYS A 189 -48.15 -27.84 43.27
CA LYS A 189 -48.11 -26.44 43.73
C LYS A 189 -46.74 -26.06 44.28
N GLY A 190 -46.09 -26.97 45.02
CA GLY A 190 -44.71 -26.81 45.48
C GLY A 190 -43.74 -26.65 44.32
N LYS A 191 -43.79 -27.56 43.33
CA LYS A 191 -42.96 -27.49 42.12
C LYS A 191 -43.13 -26.17 41.37
N ASN A 192 -44.36 -25.68 41.19
CA ASN A 192 -44.60 -24.38 40.56
C ASN A 192 -43.96 -23.22 41.32
N ARG A 193 -44.02 -23.26 42.66
CA ARG A 193 -43.38 -22.26 43.52
C ARG A 193 -41.86 -22.28 43.37
N ASP A 194 -41.26 -23.47 43.31
CA ASP A 194 -39.82 -23.63 43.13
C ASP A 194 -39.37 -23.13 41.75
N ILE A 195 -40.14 -23.44 40.69
CA ILE A 195 -39.90 -22.95 39.32
C ILE A 195 -39.98 -21.42 39.22
N LEU A 196 -40.87 -20.77 39.99
CA LEU A 196 -40.99 -19.31 40.05
C LEU A 196 -39.81 -18.63 40.77
N LEU A 197 -39.14 -19.34 41.67
CA LEU A 197 -38.01 -18.81 42.45
C LEU A 197 -36.67 -18.98 41.74
N LEU A 198 -36.60 -19.80 40.69
CA LEU A 198 -35.38 -19.99 39.89
C LEU A 198 -35.12 -18.78 38.98
N PRO A 199 -33.98 -18.07 39.15
CA PRO A 199 -33.64 -16.95 38.29
C PRO A 199 -33.19 -17.45 36.91
N CYS A 200 -33.63 -16.77 35.85
CA CYS A 200 -33.11 -17.00 34.48
C CYS A 200 -31.84 -16.17 34.30
N VAL A 201 -30.68 -16.71 34.71
CA VAL A 201 -29.37 -16.06 34.57
C VAL A 201 -28.42 -17.02 33.88
N ILE A 202 -27.75 -16.53 32.84
CA ILE A 202 -26.61 -17.21 32.22
C ILE A 202 -25.37 -16.72 32.97
N SER A 203 -24.71 -17.60 33.73
CA SER A 203 -23.46 -17.30 34.46
C SER A 203 -22.22 -17.56 33.63
#